data_AF-A0A3S1BVG1-F1
#
_entry.id   AF-A0A3S1BVG1-F1
#
_cell.length_a   1.000
_cell.length_b   1.000
_cell.length_c   1.000
_cell.angle_alpha   90.00
_cell.angle_beta   90.00
_cell.angle_gamma   90.00
#
_symmetry.space_group_name_H-M   'P 1'
#
loop_
_entity.id
_entity.type
_entity.pdbx_description
1 polymer ?
#
loop_
_entity_poly.entity_id
_entity_poly.type
_entity_poly.pdbx_seq_one_letter_code
_entity_poly.pdbx_strand_id
1 'polypeptide(L)'
;MSQAFILIWLVLGFAPLVAMLQCPWDDPALLKWSDPKSWPSGRVPQQNDAVTIETGKKILLDTPLPRLLTLTIDGTLVWGNVDGIRMETSYVLVKGEFHIGSEECPFEKKADIFLYG
;
A
#
# COMPACT_ATOMS: atom_id res chain seq x y z
N MET A 1 0.21 25.06 -63.10
CA MET A 1 1.52 24.52 -62.65
C MET A 1 1.72 25.03 -61.22
N SER A 2 1.04 24.48 -60.21
CA SER A 2 1.35 23.23 -59.50
C SER A 2 2.80 23.14 -59.02
N GLN A 3 3.05 23.55 -57.77
CA GLN A 3 3.78 22.78 -56.75
C GLN A 3 3.39 23.41 -55.38
N ALA A 4 2.81 22.78 -54.36
CA ALA A 4 2.87 21.43 -53.80
C ALA A 4 3.46 21.50 -52.37
N PHE A 5 2.60 21.20 -51.39
CA PHE A 5 2.89 20.61 -50.07
C PHE A 5 3.50 21.48 -48.94
N ILE A 6 2.58 22.10 -48.20
CA ILE A 6 2.65 22.30 -46.74
C ILE A 6 2.78 20.91 -46.08
N LEU A 7 3.85 20.65 -45.34
CA LEU A 7 3.92 19.53 -44.39
C LEU A 7 4.41 20.02 -43.03
N ILE A 8 3.40 20.18 -42.18
CA ILE A 8 3.42 20.32 -40.73
C ILE A 8 4.20 19.15 -40.14
N TRP A 9 5.36 19.41 -39.54
CA TRP A 9 5.94 18.48 -38.57
C TRP A 9 5.27 18.75 -37.22
N LEU A 10 4.14 18.08 -37.01
CA LEU A 10 3.66 17.75 -35.67
C LEU A 10 4.78 16.96 -35.00
N VAL A 11 5.58 17.62 -34.15
CA VAL A 11 6.28 16.92 -33.09
C VAL A 11 5.18 16.42 -32.16
N LEU A 12 4.62 15.27 -32.51
CA LEU A 12 3.99 14.39 -31.55
C LEU A 12 5.09 14.07 -30.54
N GLY A 13 5.12 14.85 -29.47
CA GLY A 13 5.74 14.44 -28.23
C GLY A 13 5.01 13.19 -27.78
N PHE A 14 5.42 12.05 -28.32
CA PHE A 14 5.17 10.76 -27.71
C PHE A 14 6.01 10.79 -26.44
N ALA A 15 5.48 11.45 -25.40
CA ALA A 15 5.95 11.18 -24.06
C ALA A 15 5.87 9.66 -23.94
N PRO A 16 6.98 8.94 -23.72
CA PRO A 16 6.86 7.53 -23.45
C PRO A 16 5.92 7.46 -22.25
N LEU A 17 4.78 6.79 -22.41
CA LEU A 17 4.02 6.29 -21.27
C LEU A 17 4.96 5.28 -20.64
N VAL A 18 5.93 5.76 -19.87
CA VAL A 18 6.64 4.94 -18.90
C VAL A 18 5.50 4.39 -18.08
N ALA A 19 5.20 3.10 -18.28
CA ALA A 19 4.42 2.35 -17.32
C ALA A 19 5.23 2.48 -16.03
N MET A 20 4.84 3.46 -15.19
CA MET A 20 5.36 3.52 -13.85
C MET A 20 4.92 2.20 -13.26
N LEU A 21 5.87 1.29 -13.07
CA LEU A 21 5.68 0.13 -12.22
C LEU A 21 5.45 0.72 -10.83
N GLN A 22 4.21 1.11 -10.54
CA GLN A 22 3.82 1.74 -9.29
C GLN A 22 3.84 0.63 -8.25
N CYS A 23 4.80 0.74 -7.34
CA CYS A 23 4.90 -0.18 -6.24
C CYS A 23 3.61 -0.17 -5.42
N PRO A 24 3.21 -1.30 -4.80
CA PRO A 24 1.97 -1.35 -4.03
C PRO A 24 1.88 -0.27 -2.95
N TRP A 25 2.99 0.13 -2.34
CA TRP A 25 3.06 1.17 -1.29
C TRP A 25 2.99 2.61 -1.80
N ASP A 26 3.04 2.84 -3.12
CA ASP A 26 2.94 4.17 -3.74
C ASP A 26 1.51 4.52 -4.20
N ASP A 27 0.51 3.65 -3.92
CA ASP A 27 -0.89 3.92 -4.25
C ASP A 27 -1.40 5.15 -3.45
N PRO A 28 -1.82 6.24 -4.13
CA PRO A 28 -2.29 7.45 -3.45
C PRO A 28 -3.60 7.26 -2.67
N ALA A 29 -4.33 6.15 -2.88
CA ALA A 29 -5.52 5.80 -2.12
C ALA A 29 -5.20 5.16 -0.76
N LEU A 30 -3.94 4.87 -0.46
CA LEU A 30 -3.52 4.29 0.81
C LEU A 30 -3.64 5.28 1.97
N LEU A 31 -4.24 4.81 3.06
CA LEU A 31 -4.31 5.51 4.34
C LEU A 31 -3.21 4.99 5.26
N LYS A 32 -2.43 5.88 5.88
CA LYS A 32 -1.33 5.49 6.77
C LYS A 32 -1.84 4.85 8.05
N TRP A 33 -1.26 3.74 8.47
CA TRP A 33 -1.57 3.11 9.76
C TRP A 33 -1.38 4.10 10.91
N SER A 34 -0.31 4.92 10.85
CA SER A 34 0.02 5.89 11.88
C SER A 34 -0.91 7.12 11.93
N ASP A 35 -1.80 7.32 10.95
CA ASP A 35 -2.73 8.46 10.94
C ASP A 35 -4.01 8.09 11.72
N PRO A 36 -4.37 8.80 12.80
CA PRO A 36 -5.63 8.58 13.52
C PRO A 36 -6.88 8.64 12.63
N LYS A 37 -6.86 9.42 11.54
CA LYS A 37 -7.98 9.55 10.59
C LYS A 37 -8.21 8.27 9.78
N SER A 38 -7.21 7.39 9.73
CA SER A 38 -7.34 6.07 9.10
C SER A 38 -8.23 5.13 9.91
N TRP A 39 -8.71 5.50 11.10
CA TRP A 39 -9.42 4.59 12.00
C TRP A 39 -10.79 5.14 12.39
N PRO A 40 -11.85 4.29 12.45
CA PRO A 40 -13.21 4.76 12.78
C PRO A 40 -13.31 5.43 14.15
N SER A 41 -12.45 5.02 15.08
CA SER A 41 -12.35 5.58 16.43
C SER A 41 -11.60 6.92 16.50
N GLY A 42 -11.01 7.38 15.39
CA GLY A 42 -10.18 8.59 15.35
C GLY A 42 -8.87 8.48 16.13
N ARG A 43 -8.40 7.26 16.42
CA ARG A 43 -7.13 6.95 17.12
C ARG A 43 -6.44 5.76 16.48
N VAL A 44 -5.11 5.78 16.48
CA VAL A 44 -4.29 4.65 16.03
C VAL A 44 -4.49 3.45 16.98
N PRO A 45 -4.63 2.22 16.45
CA PRO A 45 -4.74 1.00 17.25
C PRO A 45 -3.62 0.87 18.27
N GLN A 46 -3.99 0.38 19.45
CA GLN A 46 -3.13 0.22 20.61
C GLN A 46 -2.91 -1.26 20.94
N GLN A 47 -2.07 -1.50 21.93
CA GLN A 47 -1.82 -2.85 22.42
C GLN A 47 -3.12 -3.55 22.85
N ASN A 48 -3.25 -4.82 22.47
CA ASN A 48 -4.41 -5.68 22.72
C ASN A 48 -5.72 -5.25 22.01
N ASP A 49 -5.68 -4.30 21.08
CA ASP A 49 -6.85 -4.01 20.25
C ASP A 49 -7.10 -5.15 19.25
N ALA A 50 -8.39 -5.44 19.01
CA ALA A 50 -8.83 -6.25 17.88
C ALA A 50 -9.09 -5.32 16.70
N VAL A 51 -8.29 -5.45 15.64
CA VAL A 51 -8.30 -4.52 14.50
C VAL A 51 -8.92 -5.18 13.29
N THR A 52 -9.89 -4.49 12.67
CA THR A 52 -10.44 -4.87 11.37
C THR A 52 -10.16 -3.77 10.35
N ILE A 53 -9.52 -4.15 9.24
CA ILE A 53 -9.44 -3.32 8.04
C ILE A 53 -10.65 -3.67 7.18
N GLU A 54 -11.64 -2.79 7.18
CA GLU A 54 -12.92 -2.99 6.50
C GLU A 54 -12.77 -3.03 4.97
N THR A 55 -13.74 -3.68 4.30
CA THR A 55 -13.78 -3.76 2.84
C THR A 55 -13.74 -2.38 2.18
N GLY A 56 -12.98 -2.26 1.08
CA GLY A 56 -12.77 -1.00 0.36
C GLY A 56 -11.74 -0.07 1.00
N LYS A 57 -11.30 -0.35 2.23
CA LYS A 57 -10.25 0.40 2.90
C LYS A 57 -8.87 -0.14 2.53
N LYS A 58 -7.95 0.74 2.19
CA LYS A 58 -6.56 0.41 1.89
C LYS A 58 -5.65 1.05 2.94
N ILE A 59 -4.93 0.24 3.72
CA ILE A 59 -4.03 0.71 4.76
C ILE A 59 -2.58 0.48 4.33
N LEU A 60 -1.75 1.53 4.40
CA LEU A 60 -0.29 1.43 4.33
C LEU A 60 0.25 1.23 5.74
N LEU A 61 0.97 0.14 5.95
CA LEU A 61 1.72 -0.10 7.17
C LEU A 61 3.05 0.66 7.11
N ASP A 62 3.11 1.80 7.78
CA ASP A 62 4.22 2.75 7.74
C ASP A 62 4.98 2.88 9.07
N THR A 63 4.54 2.16 10.10
CA THR A 63 5.11 2.20 11.46
C THR A 63 5.01 0.81 12.12
N PRO A 64 5.89 0.47 13.08
CA PRO A 64 5.72 -0.75 13.87
C PRO A 64 4.38 -0.77 14.61
N LEU A 65 3.75 -1.94 14.67
CA LEU A 65 2.49 -2.10 15.40
C LEU A 65 2.80 -2.36 16.88
N PRO A 66 1.96 -1.86 17.81
CA PRO A 66 1.91 -2.46 19.13
C PRO A 66 1.40 -3.91 19.00
N ARG A 67 1.65 -4.74 20.01
CA ARG A 67 1.12 -6.11 20.03
C ARG A 67 -0.41 -6.09 20.05
N LEU A 68 -1.03 -6.37 18.91
CA LEU A 68 -2.47 -6.45 18.76
C LEU A 68 -3.01 -7.76 19.33
N LEU A 69 -4.30 -7.78 19.66
CA LEU A 69 -4.98 -9.01 20.00
C LEU A 69 -5.29 -9.80 18.72
N THR A 70 -5.92 -9.17 17.74
CA THR A 70 -6.22 -9.78 16.43
C THR A 70 -6.10 -8.76 15.31
N LEU A 71 -5.80 -9.24 14.10
CA LEU A 71 -5.86 -8.44 12.88
C LEU A 71 -6.70 -9.16 11.82
N THR A 72 -7.83 -8.56 11.44
CA THR A 72 -8.68 -9.05 10.33
C THR A 72 -8.57 -8.08 9.15
N ILE A 73 -8.30 -8.62 7.97
CA ILE A 73 -8.08 -7.85 6.74
C ILE A 73 -9.20 -8.23 5.76
N ASP A 74 -10.30 -7.47 5.81
CA ASP A 74 -11.41 -7.59 4.85
C ASP A 74 -11.26 -6.61 3.66
N GLY A 75 -10.43 -5.56 3.82
CA GLY A 75 -9.97 -4.66 2.77
C GLY A 75 -8.55 -5.01 2.29
N THR A 76 -7.67 -4.02 2.22
CA THR A 76 -6.28 -4.19 1.76
C THR A 76 -5.31 -3.67 2.81
N LEU A 77 -4.31 -4.49 3.15
CA LEU A 77 -3.13 -4.06 3.90
C LEU A 77 -1.91 -4.12 2.98
N VAL A 78 -1.16 -3.02 2.90
CA VAL A 78 0.09 -2.95 2.14
C VAL A 78 1.23 -2.64 3.09
N TRP A 79 2.29 -3.44 3.05
CA TRP A 79 3.50 -3.18 3.81
C TRP A 79 4.31 -2.06 3.16
N GLY A 80 4.64 -1.02 3.92
CA GLY A 80 5.47 0.07 3.43
C GLY A 80 6.93 -0.34 3.27
N ASN A 81 7.58 0.08 2.18
CA ASN A 81 9.00 -0.22 1.90
C ASN A 81 9.96 0.63 2.74
N VAL A 82 9.80 0.57 4.07
CA VAL A 82 10.61 1.27 5.07
C VAL A 82 11.15 0.27 6.09
N ASP A 83 12.30 0.59 6.67
CA ASP A 83 12.98 -0.29 7.62
C ASP A 83 12.30 -0.31 8.99
N GLY A 84 12.43 -1.43 9.71
CA GLY A 84 12.12 -1.52 11.13
C GLY A 84 10.65 -1.78 11.48
N ILE A 85 9.77 -1.97 10.51
CA ILE A 85 8.37 -2.37 10.78
C ILE A 85 8.34 -3.80 11.33
N ARG A 86 7.60 -3.98 12.42
CA ARG A 86 7.28 -5.28 13.00
C ARG A 86 5.77 -5.37 13.20
N MET A 87 5.19 -6.50 12.82
CA MET A 87 3.79 -6.84 13.07
C MET A 87 3.73 -7.88 14.17
N GLU A 88 3.08 -7.54 15.29
CA GLU A 88 2.87 -8.41 16.44
C GLU A 88 1.36 -8.58 16.68
N THR A 89 0.84 -9.81 16.59
CA THR A 89 -0.59 -10.11 16.81
C THR A 89 -0.79 -11.59 17.19
N SER A 90 -1.90 -11.99 17.82
CA SER A 90 -2.14 -13.42 18.07
C SER A 90 -2.42 -14.18 16.77
N TYR A 91 -3.26 -13.63 15.89
CA TYR A 91 -3.47 -14.15 14.54
C TYR A 91 -3.76 -13.03 13.54
N VAL A 92 -3.60 -13.36 12.25
CA VAL A 92 -4.03 -12.55 11.11
C VAL A 92 -5.03 -13.36 10.30
N LEU A 93 -6.23 -12.81 10.07
CA LEU A 93 -7.22 -13.38 9.16
C LEU A 93 -7.31 -12.50 7.90
N VAL A 94 -6.97 -13.06 6.75
CA VAL A 94 -7.01 -12.35 5.46
C VAL A 94 -8.21 -12.85 4.66
N LYS A 95 -9.17 -11.95 4.40
CA LYS A 95 -10.28 -12.18 3.46
C LYS A 95 -10.20 -11.28 2.22
N GLY A 96 -9.55 -10.14 2.34
CA GLY A 96 -9.18 -9.26 1.24
C GLY A 96 -7.74 -9.49 0.79
N GLU A 97 -6.93 -8.44 0.80
CA GLU A 97 -5.57 -8.46 0.24
C GLU A 97 -4.51 -8.08 1.28
N PHE A 98 -3.38 -8.77 1.23
CA PHE A 98 -2.19 -8.45 2.03
C PHE A 98 -0.94 -8.46 1.13
N HIS A 99 -0.35 -7.27 0.92
CA HIS A 99 0.75 -7.05 -0.02
C HIS A 99 2.06 -6.73 0.70
N ILE A 100 3.15 -7.35 0.26
CA ILE A 100 4.53 -7.05 0.67
C ILE A 100 5.39 -7.00 -0.61
N GLY A 101 5.30 -5.88 -1.33
CA GLY A 101 5.83 -5.75 -2.70
C GLY A 101 5.02 -6.50 -3.75
N SER A 102 5.52 -6.46 -4.98
CA SER A 102 5.00 -7.21 -6.13
C SER A 102 6.15 -7.80 -6.95
N GLU A 103 5.84 -8.52 -8.03
CA GLU A 103 6.84 -9.04 -8.96
C GLU A 103 7.62 -7.91 -9.65
N GLU A 104 6.90 -6.87 -10.08
CA GLU A 104 7.47 -5.71 -10.78
C GLU A 104 8.09 -4.67 -9.85
N CYS A 105 7.67 -4.65 -8.59
CA CYS A 105 8.29 -3.84 -7.54
C CYS A 105 8.61 -4.70 -6.31
N PRO A 106 9.77 -5.37 -6.30
CA PRO A 106 10.20 -6.21 -5.20
C PRO A 106 10.31 -5.43 -3.89
N PHE A 107 9.90 -6.05 -2.79
CA PHE A 107 10.11 -5.52 -1.46
C PHE A 107 11.59 -5.65 -1.07
N GLU A 108 12.24 -4.54 -0.73
CA GLU A 108 13.70 -4.50 -0.49
C GLU A 108 14.05 -4.48 0.99
N LYS A 109 13.07 -4.28 1.88
CA LYS A 109 13.28 -4.22 3.33
C LYS A 109 13.03 -5.57 3.99
N LYS A 110 13.13 -5.60 5.31
CA LYS A 110 12.77 -6.76 6.13
C LYS A 110 11.35 -6.61 6.67
N ALA A 111 10.51 -7.61 6.45
CA ALA A 111 9.18 -7.72 7.04
C ALA A 111 9.20 -8.79 8.14
N ASP A 112 9.07 -8.37 9.39
CA ASP A 112 9.03 -9.27 10.55
C ASP A 112 7.58 -9.40 11.06
N ILE A 113 7.03 -10.62 11.02
CA ILE A 113 5.68 -10.94 11.50
C ILE A 113 5.78 -11.96 12.64
N PHE A 114 5.26 -11.60 13.81
CA PHE A 114 5.20 -12.44 15.00
C PHE A 114 3.75 -12.78 15.34
N LEU A 115 3.46 -14.09 15.34
CA LEU A 115 2.15 -14.65 15.69
C LEU A 115 2.22 -15.34 17.06
N TYR A 116 1.30 -15.02 17.95
CA TYR A 116 1.36 -15.49 19.35
C TYR A 116 0.42 -16.64 19.71
N GLY A 117 -0.60 -16.96 18.90
CA GLY A 117 -1.52 -18.08 19.16
C GLY A 117 -2.64 -17.74 20.13
#